data_AF-A0A059ZSF9-F1
#
_entry.id   AF-A0A059ZSF9-F1
#
_cell.length_a   1.000
_cell.length_b   1.000
_cell.length_c   1.000
_cell.angle_alpha   90.00
_cell.angle_beta   90.00
_cell.angle_gamma   90.00
#
_symmetry.space_group_name_H-M   'P 1'
#
loop_
_entity.id
_entity.type
_entity.pdbx_description
1 polymer ?
#
loop_
_entity_poly.entity_id
_entity_poly.type
_entity_poly.pdbx_seq_one_letter_code
_entity_poly.pdbx_strand_id
1 'polypeptide(L)'
;MGESSTKARNRAEGAEAVTQKLATILKSLSGIAGTLSIEAGTGDHELFVANILEQASLPVSTPRAEELPDHHHCACGQWYDTLGQEQLGNRPEFRAIATLHQDLHLAGKQFLTALIQSDAQQQQQSRNVLKEMESSVITALKSVKDGLRLGR
;
A
#
# COMPACT_ATOMS: atom_id res chain seq x y z
N MET A 1 -12.63 -58.16 5.96
CA MET A 1 -11.83 -57.13 5.24
C MET A 1 -12.52 -55.78 5.05
N GLY A 2 -13.85 -55.65 5.20
CA GLY A 2 -14.58 -54.38 4.97
C GLY A 2 -14.41 -53.28 6.03
N GLU A 3 -14.38 -53.59 7.32
CA GLU A 3 -14.33 -52.57 8.40
C GLU A 3 -13.03 -51.77 8.43
N SER A 4 -11.89 -52.41 8.12
CA SER A 4 -10.58 -51.74 8.06
C SER A 4 -10.53 -50.69 6.94
N SER A 5 -11.15 -50.98 5.80
CA SER A 5 -11.23 -50.08 4.64
C SER A 5 -12.11 -48.85 4.94
N THR A 6 -13.26 -49.03 5.61
CA THR A 6 -14.16 -47.94 5.97
C THR A 6 -13.52 -47.00 7.01
N LYS A 7 -12.81 -47.56 8.00
CA LYS A 7 -12.12 -46.76 9.02
C LYS A 7 -10.95 -45.95 8.45
N ALA A 8 -10.20 -46.51 7.51
CA ALA A 8 -9.14 -45.81 6.80
C ALA A 8 -9.71 -44.65 5.94
N ARG A 9 -10.83 -44.89 5.24
CA ARG A 9 -11.49 -43.86 4.44
C ARG A 9 -12.01 -42.70 5.28
N ASN A 10 -12.72 -42.99 6.38
CA ASN A 10 -13.24 -41.96 7.28
C ASN A 10 -12.12 -41.10 7.92
N ARG A 11 -10.94 -41.69 8.20
CA ARG A 11 -9.78 -40.93 8.67
C ARG A 11 -9.20 -40.02 7.60
N ALA A 12 -9.14 -40.48 6.36
CA ALA A 12 -8.67 -39.68 5.23
C ALA A 12 -9.63 -38.50 4.94
N GLU A 13 -10.94 -38.77 4.90
CA GLU A 13 -11.99 -37.74 4.75
C GLU A 13 -11.92 -36.70 5.89
N GLY A 14 -11.68 -37.16 7.13
CA GLY A 14 -11.48 -36.27 8.28
C GLY A 14 -10.23 -35.39 8.16
N ALA A 15 -9.12 -35.94 7.67
CA ALA A 15 -7.89 -35.18 7.44
C ALA A 15 -8.06 -34.15 6.31
N GLU A 16 -8.72 -34.53 5.22
CA GLU A 16 -9.03 -33.63 4.10
C GLU A 16 -9.91 -32.46 4.56
N ALA A 17 -10.98 -32.73 5.32
CA ALA A 17 -11.84 -31.70 5.88
C ALA A 17 -11.09 -30.72 6.80
N VAL A 18 -10.12 -31.21 7.60
CA VAL A 18 -9.26 -30.34 8.43
C VAL A 18 -8.37 -29.46 7.57
N THR A 19 -7.71 -30.02 6.55
CA THR A 19 -6.85 -29.23 5.64
C THR A 19 -7.64 -28.17 4.88
N GLN A 20 -8.86 -28.46 4.45
CA GLN A 20 -9.71 -27.50 3.75
C GLN A 20 -10.17 -26.36 4.68
N LYS A 21 -10.50 -26.66 5.93
CA LYS A 21 -10.80 -25.64 6.96
C LYS A 21 -9.59 -24.76 7.24
N LEU A 22 -8.40 -25.35 7.40
CA LEU A 22 -7.15 -24.60 7.60
C LEU A 22 -6.85 -23.68 6.41
N ALA A 23 -7.00 -24.18 5.18
CA ALA A 23 -6.83 -23.37 3.97
C ALA A 23 -7.78 -22.16 3.95
N THR A 24 -9.02 -22.36 4.38
CA THR A 24 -10.03 -21.29 4.47
C THR A 24 -9.65 -20.23 5.51
N ILE A 25 -9.19 -20.67 6.68
CA ILE A 25 -8.73 -19.77 7.76
C ILE A 25 -7.51 -18.96 7.29
N LEU A 26 -6.52 -19.61 6.67
CA LEU A 26 -5.33 -18.95 6.14
C LEU A 26 -5.69 -17.89 5.10
N LYS A 27 -6.61 -18.20 4.17
CA LYS A 27 -7.11 -17.23 3.19
C LYS A 27 -7.77 -16.03 3.85
N SER A 28 -8.56 -16.25 4.90
CA SER A 28 -9.19 -15.15 5.66
C SER A 28 -8.16 -14.28 6.37
N LEU A 29 -7.16 -14.88 7.02
CA LEU A 29 -6.10 -14.14 7.71
C LEU A 29 -5.28 -13.31 6.72
N SER A 30 -4.95 -13.88 5.55
CA SER A 30 -4.24 -13.18 4.47
C SER A 30 -5.02 -11.95 3.99
N GLY A 31 -6.34 -12.07 3.82
CA GLY A 31 -7.19 -10.93 3.42
C GLY A 31 -7.27 -9.82 4.48
N ILE A 32 -7.30 -10.18 5.77
CA ILE A 32 -7.24 -9.20 6.88
C ILE A 32 -5.89 -8.49 6.87
N ALA A 33 -4.78 -9.23 6.76
CA ALA A 33 -3.44 -8.66 6.70
C ALA A 33 -3.30 -7.69 5.52
N GLY A 34 -3.76 -8.06 4.32
CA GLY A 34 -3.77 -7.17 3.16
C GLY A 34 -4.57 -5.88 3.39
N THR A 35 -5.72 -5.97 4.06
CA THR A 35 -6.53 -4.78 4.42
C THR A 35 -5.76 -3.85 5.37
N LEU A 36 -5.13 -4.41 6.40
CA LEU A 36 -4.35 -3.63 7.38
C LEU A 36 -3.14 -2.96 6.72
N SER A 37 -2.44 -3.65 5.82
CA SER A 37 -1.31 -3.06 5.08
C SER A 37 -1.75 -1.87 4.21
N ILE A 38 -2.90 -1.96 3.55
CA ILE A 38 -3.44 -0.85 2.75
C ILE A 38 -3.81 0.34 3.65
N GLU A 39 -4.40 0.08 4.82
CA GLU A 39 -4.76 1.13 5.78
C GLU A 39 -3.51 1.81 6.37
N ALA A 40 -2.48 1.04 6.70
CA ALA A 40 -1.19 1.57 7.12
C ALA A 40 -0.56 2.43 6.01
N GLY A 41 -0.48 1.92 4.77
CA GLY A 41 0.06 2.68 3.64
C GLY A 41 -0.69 3.99 3.37
N THR A 42 -2.02 3.98 3.52
CA THR A 42 -2.84 5.20 3.40
C THR A 42 -2.42 6.25 4.43
N GLY A 43 -2.32 5.85 5.72
CA GLY A 43 -1.92 6.77 6.79
C GLY A 43 -0.46 7.25 6.64
N ASP A 44 0.44 6.41 6.16
CA ASP A 44 1.84 6.77 5.91
C ASP A 44 1.95 7.85 4.82
N HIS A 45 1.16 7.78 3.75
CA HIS A 45 1.14 8.80 2.70
C HIS A 45 0.54 10.13 3.19
N GLU A 46 -0.53 10.09 3.98
CA GLU A 46 -1.10 11.29 4.62
C GLU A 46 -0.05 11.97 5.54
N LEU A 47 0.65 11.17 6.35
CA LEU A 47 1.71 11.65 7.23
C LEU A 47 2.92 12.20 6.45
N PHE A 48 3.31 11.53 5.36
CA PHE A 48 4.39 11.99 4.47
C PHE A 48 4.11 13.38 3.92
N VAL A 49 2.91 13.61 3.36
CA VAL A 49 2.55 14.92 2.79
C VAL A 49 2.42 15.97 3.89
N ALA A 50 1.78 15.63 5.01
CA ALA A 50 1.67 16.54 6.15
C ALA A 50 3.05 17.01 6.66
N ASN A 51 4.00 16.09 6.83
CA ASN A 51 5.36 16.39 7.27
C ASN A 51 6.09 17.32 6.28
N ILE A 52 5.98 17.06 4.98
CA ILE A 52 6.58 17.90 3.94
C ILE A 52 6.01 19.33 4.00
N LEU A 53 4.68 19.47 4.13
CA LEU A 53 4.01 20.77 4.18
C LEU A 53 4.29 21.53 5.49
N GLU A 54 4.40 20.82 6.61
CA GLU A 54 4.77 21.39 7.91
C GLU A 54 6.21 21.92 7.88
N GLN A 55 7.16 21.11 7.43
CA GLN A 55 8.58 21.50 7.34
C GLN A 55 8.79 22.68 6.39
N ALA A 56 8.00 22.77 5.33
CA ALA A 56 7.97 23.91 4.42
C ALA A 56 7.52 25.23 5.07
N SER A 57 6.81 25.14 6.20
CA SER A 57 6.26 26.30 6.92
C SER A 57 7.16 26.77 8.07
N LEU A 58 8.20 25.99 8.40
CA LEU A 58 9.15 26.32 9.46
C LEU A 58 10.32 27.15 8.89
N PRO A 59 10.82 28.16 9.64
CA PRO A 59 12.00 28.94 9.23
C PRO A 59 13.34 28.18 9.35
N VAL A 60 13.30 26.90 9.72
CA VAL A 60 14.48 26.03 9.88
C VAL A 60 14.81 25.35 8.55
N SER A 61 16.04 24.83 8.39
CA SER A 61 16.49 24.14 7.18
C SER A 61 15.45 23.17 6.62
N THR A 62 14.93 23.51 5.45
CA THR A 62 14.10 22.62 4.63
C THR A 62 14.91 21.35 4.33
N PRO A 63 14.35 20.14 4.51
CA PRO A 63 15.03 18.93 4.13
C PRO A 63 15.36 18.96 2.66
N ARG A 64 16.46 18.31 2.29
CA ARG A 64 16.83 18.22 0.89
C ARG A 64 15.96 17.19 0.19
N ALA A 65 15.67 17.41 -1.08
CA ALA A 65 14.88 16.47 -1.87
C ALA A 65 15.52 15.06 -1.92
N GLU A 66 16.84 14.98 -1.79
CA GLU A 66 17.58 13.70 -1.77
C GLU A 66 17.40 12.92 -0.45
N GLU A 67 16.97 13.58 0.62
CA GLU A 67 16.71 12.95 1.93
C GLU A 67 15.33 12.29 1.97
N LEU A 68 14.44 12.61 1.03
CA LEU A 68 13.17 11.91 0.90
C LEU A 68 13.41 10.50 0.33
N PRO A 69 12.97 9.44 1.04
CA PRO A 69 13.04 8.08 0.53
C PRO A 69 12.27 7.99 -0.79
N ASP A 70 12.72 7.11 -1.68
CA ASP A 70 11.93 6.78 -2.86
C ASP A 70 10.73 5.89 -2.49
N HIS A 71 9.83 5.77 -3.45
CA HIS A 71 8.60 4.99 -3.34
C HIS A 71 8.80 3.49 -3.04
N HIS A 72 9.97 2.88 -3.24
CA HIS A 72 10.21 1.48 -2.87
C HIS A 72 10.69 1.34 -1.43
N HIS A 73 11.39 2.36 -0.90
CA HIS A 73 11.97 2.32 0.43
C HIS A 73 11.01 2.75 1.55
N CYS A 74 9.80 3.25 1.24
CA CYS A 74 8.76 3.50 2.24
C CYS A 74 8.02 2.20 2.64
N ALA A 75 7.29 2.20 3.76
CA ALA A 75 6.58 1.01 4.23
C ALA A 75 5.54 0.51 3.21
N CYS A 76 4.84 1.42 2.52
CA CYS A 76 3.94 1.06 1.41
C CYS A 76 4.70 0.44 0.23
N GLY A 77 5.89 0.94 -0.11
CA GLY A 77 6.75 0.41 -1.16
C GLY A 77 7.20 -1.02 -0.87
N GLN A 78 7.70 -1.23 0.34
CA GLN A 78 8.11 -2.55 0.82
C GLN A 78 6.94 -3.54 0.80
N TRP A 79 5.75 -3.12 1.22
CA TRP A 79 4.55 -3.95 1.11
C TRP A 79 4.18 -4.23 -0.35
N TYR A 80 4.20 -3.21 -1.20
CA TYR A 80 3.86 -3.30 -2.62
C TYR A 80 4.74 -4.34 -3.32
N ASP A 81 6.07 -4.24 -3.13
CA ASP A 81 7.06 -5.08 -3.79
C ASP A 81 7.11 -6.52 -3.25
N THR A 82 6.55 -6.78 -2.06
CA THR A 82 6.57 -8.09 -1.40
C THR A 82 5.16 -8.71 -1.36
N LEU A 83 4.53 -8.69 -0.19
CA LEU A 83 3.28 -9.36 0.10
C LEU A 83 2.13 -8.85 -0.78
N GLY A 84 2.13 -7.56 -1.13
CA GLY A 84 1.16 -6.96 -2.04
C GLY A 84 1.24 -7.58 -3.43
N GLN A 85 2.44 -7.69 -4.00
CA GLN A 85 2.65 -8.28 -5.32
C GLN A 85 2.26 -9.76 -5.34
N GLU A 86 2.62 -10.54 -4.31
CA GLU A 86 2.26 -11.95 -4.22
C GLU A 86 0.75 -12.19 -4.20
N GLN A 87 -0.01 -11.35 -3.46
CA GLN A 87 -1.44 -11.55 -3.28
C GLN A 87 -2.30 -10.84 -4.33
N LEU A 88 -1.86 -9.69 -4.83
CA LEU A 88 -2.66 -8.74 -5.59
C LEU A 88 -2.02 -8.33 -6.92
N GLY A 89 -0.81 -8.79 -7.25
CA GLY A 89 -0.09 -8.41 -8.47
C GLY A 89 -0.84 -8.66 -9.78
N ASN A 90 -1.81 -9.58 -9.79
CA ASN A 90 -2.67 -9.85 -10.94
C ASN A 90 -3.83 -8.86 -11.11
N ARG A 91 -4.12 -8.04 -10.11
CA ARG A 91 -5.22 -7.08 -10.10
C ARG A 91 -4.82 -5.76 -10.76
N PRO A 92 -5.61 -5.25 -11.72
CA PRO A 92 -5.31 -3.97 -12.36
C PRO A 92 -5.32 -2.81 -11.38
N GLU A 93 -6.25 -2.80 -10.41
CA GLU A 93 -6.34 -1.78 -9.37
C GLU A 93 -5.07 -1.72 -8.50
N PHE A 94 -4.43 -2.87 -8.24
CA PHE A 94 -3.18 -2.93 -7.51
C PHE A 94 -2.01 -2.40 -8.35
N ARG A 95 -1.91 -2.81 -9.62
CA ARG A 95 -0.84 -2.34 -10.52
C ARG A 95 -0.86 -0.82 -10.71
N ALA A 96 -2.05 -0.20 -10.70
CA ALA A 96 -2.20 1.24 -10.82
C ALA A 96 -1.54 2.03 -9.68
N ILE A 97 -1.33 1.41 -8.50
CA ILE A 97 -0.68 2.07 -7.36
C ILE A 97 0.78 2.43 -7.68
N ALA A 98 1.52 1.59 -8.42
CA ALA A 98 2.96 1.81 -8.65
C ALA A 98 3.26 3.20 -9.23
N THR A 99 2.61 3.56 -10.33
CA THR A 99 2.82 4.85 -10.99
C THR A 99 2.40 6.00 -10.10
N LEU A 100 1.20 5.94 -9.50
CA LEU A 100 0.70 6.99 -8.60
C LEU A 100 1.60 7.20 -7.37
N HIS A 101 2.14 6.11 -6.84
CA HIS A 101 3.05 6.14 -5.72
C HIS A 101 4.40 6.77 -6.08
N GLN A 102 4.96 6.42 -7.25
CA GLN A 102 6.15 7.06 -7.78
C GLN A 102 5.93 8.57 -7.98
N ASP A 103 4.80 8.95 -8.58
CA ASP A 103 4.45 10.34 -8.87
C ASP A 103 4.29 11.17 -7.58
N LEU A 104 3.71 10.60 -6.52
CA LEU A 104 3.63 11.25 -5.20
C LEU A 104 5.02 11.58 -4.64
N HIS A 105 5.95 10.63 -4.65
CA HIS A 105 7.30 10.85 -4.15
C HIS A 105 8.06 11.87 -5.02
N LEU A 106 7.87 11.85 -6.34
CA LEU A 106 8.45 12.83 -7.24
C LEU A 106 7.90 14.24 -6.97
N ALA A 107 6.58 14.37 -6.78
CA ALA A 107 5.95 15.65 -6.45
C ALA A 107 6.46 16.22 -5.11
N GLY A 108 6.69 15.36 -4.10
CA GLY A 108 7.30 15.76 -2.83
C GLY A 108 8.70 16.36 -3.03
N LYS A 109 9.54 15.69 -3.83
CA LYS A 109 10.89 16.17 -4.17
C LYS A 109 10.88 17.50 -4.94
N GLN A 110 9.95 17.65 -5.89
CA GLN A 110 9.76 18.88 -6.65
C GLN A 110 9.34 20.04 -5.74
N PHE A 111 8.43 19.79 -4.81
CA PHE A 111 8.00 20.81 -3.84
C PHE A 111 9.15 21.25 -2.93
N LEU A 112 9.94 20.32 -2.38
CA LEU A 112 11.13 20.68 -1.60
C LEU A 112 12.16 21.49 -2.40
N THR A 113 12.36 21.13 -3.67
CA THR A 113 13.26 21.88 -4.57
C THR A 113 12.76 23.32 -4.79
N ALA A 114 11.46 23.51 -4.99
CA ALA A 114 10.85 24.83 -5.18
C ALA A 114 10.95 25.72 -3.92
N LEU A 115 10.91 25.11 -2.72
CA LEU A 115 11.13 25.84 -1.47
C LEU A 115 12.55 26.40 -1.38
N ILE A 116 13.55 25.59 -1.71
CA ILE A 116 14.96 26.00 -1.70
C ILE A 116 15.21 27.15 -2.70
N GLN A 117 14.58 27.09 -3.87
CA GLN A 117 14.74 28.11 -4.93
C GLN A 117 13.96 29.41 -4.69
N SER A 118 13.13 29.48 -3.63
CA SER A 118 12.33 30.67 -3.27
C SER A 118 11.39 31.17 -4.38
N ASP A 119 10.99 30.30 -5.32
CA ASP A 119 10.03 30.63 -6.38
C ASP A 119 8.60 30.39 -5.89
N ALA A 120 7.91 31.47 -5.50
CA ALA A 120 6.56 31.40 -4.94
C ALA A 120 5.53 30.79 -5.90
N GLN A 121 5.67 31.01 -7.20
CA GLN A 121 4.75 30.44 -8.20
C GLN A 121 4.99 28.93 -8.33
N GLN A 122 6.25 28.53 -8.46
CA GLN A 122 6.63 27.11 -8.54
C GLN A 122 6.30 26.36 -7.26
N GLN A 123 6.44 27.00 -6.09
CA GLN A 123 6.05 26.43 -4.79
C GLN A 123 4.55 26.15 -4.75
N GLN A 124 3.72 27.12 -5.13
CA GLN A 124 2.28 26.94 -5.11
C GLN A 124 1.83 25.86 -6.11
N GLN A 125 2.42 25.84 -7.31
CA GLN A 125 2.12 24.82 -8.31
C GLN A 125 2.51 23.42 -7.82
N SER A 126 3.73 23.26 -7.30
CA SER A 126 4.22 21.97 -6.81
C SER A 126 3.44 21.49 -5.58
N ARG A 127 2.98 22.41 -4.72
CA ARG A 127 2.09 22.10 -3.59
C ARG A 127 0.74 21.55 -4.05
N ASN A 128 0.16 22.13 -5.09
CA ASN A 128 -1.13 21.67 -5.64
C ASN A 128 -0.97 20.26 -6.23
N VAL A 129 0.08 20.04 -7.02
CA VAL A 129 0.40 18.72 -7.60
C VAL A 129 0.60 17.67 -6.51
N LEU A 130 1.35 18.01 -5.44
CA LEU A 130 1.57 17.09 -4.30
C LEU A 130 0.24 16.62 -3.69
N LYS A 131 -0.68 17.55 -3.42
CA LYS A 131 -2.01 17.22 -2.86
C LYS A 131 -2.90 16.42 -3.83
N GLU A 132 -2.80 16.69 -5.13
CA GLU A 132 -3.53 15.94 -6.15
C GLU A 132 -3.04 14.49 -6.23
N MET A 133 -1.71 14.29 -6.18
CA MET A 133 -1.11 12.95 -6.18
C MET A 133 -1.42 12.18 -4.89
N GLU A 134 -1.43 12.87 -3.75
CA GLU A 134 -1.87 12.32 -2.46
C GLU A 134 -3.31 11.77 -2.57
N SER A 135 -4.24 12.61 -3.06
CA SER A 135 -5.63 12.21 -3.25
C SER A 135 -5.77 11.02 -4.20
N SER A 136 -4.98 11.01 -5.28
CA SER A 136 -4.98 9.96 -6.29
C SER A 136 -4.51 8.61 -5.74
N VAL A 137 -3.38 8.58 -5.02
CA VAL A 137 -2.85 7.32 -4.44
C VAL A 137 -3.76 6.79 -3.34
N ILE A 138 -4.32 7.67 -2.48
CA ILE A 138 -5.26 7.27 -1.43
C ILE A 138 -6.54 6.67 -2.05
N THR A 139 -7.02 7.26 -3.14
CA THR A 139 -8.20 6.74 -3.86
C THR A 139 -7.92 5.37 -4.48
N ALA A 140 -6.73 5.17 -5.05
CA ALA A 140 -6.31 3.87 -5.58
C ALA A 140 -6.22 2.81 -4.47
N LEU A 141 -5.60 3.14 -3.33
CA LEU A 141 -5.52 2.26 -2.16
C LEU A 141 -6.91 1.87 -1.64
N LYS A 142 -7.84 2.83 -1.56
CA LYS A 142 -9.24 2.56 -1.20
C LYS A 142 -9.92 1.62 -2.20
N SER A 143 -9.69 1.82 -3.50
CA SER A 143 -10.23 0.94 -4.54
C SER A 143 -9.74 -0.51 -4.40
N VAL A 144 -8.44 -0.71 -4.12
CA VAL A 144 -7.90 -2.05 -3.83
C VAL A 144 -8.57 -2.65 -2.60
N LYS A 145 -8.73 -1.88 -1.52
CA LYS A 145 -9.40 -2.34 -0.29
C LYS A 145 -10.85 -2.76 -0.54
N ASP A 146 -11.60 -2.00 -1.33
CA ASP A 146 -12.99 -2.35 -1.65
C ASP A 146 -13.07 -3.58 -2.55
N GLY A 147 -12.12 -3.73 -3.49
CA GLY A 147 -11.96 -4.94 -4.29
C GLY A 147 -11.61 -6.20 -3.49
N LEU A 148 -10.96 -6.07 -2.32
CA LEU A 148 -10.74 -7.17 -1.37
C LEU A 148 -12.02 -7.56 -0.63
N ARG A 149 -12.90 -6.59 -0.35
CA ARG A 149 -14.17 -6.83 0.37
C ARG A 149 -15.22 -7.51 -0.51
N LEU A 150 -15.26 -7.16 -1.81
CA LEU A 150 -16.22 -7.67 -2.78
C LEU A 150 -15.82 -9.03 -3.38
N GLY A 151 -14.53 -9.41 -3.31
CA GLY A 151 -14.03 -10.72 -3.74
C GLY A 151 -14.19 -11.85 -2.71
N ARG A 152 -15.12 -11.70 -1.75
CA ARG A 152 -15.45 -12.69 -0.73
C ARG A 152 -16.57 -13.61 -1.21
#